data_AF-A0A0N1MIZ7-F1
#
_entry.id   AF-A0A0N1MIZ7-F1
#
_cell.length_a   1.000
_cell.length_b   1.000
_cell.length_c   1.000
_cell.angle_alpha   90.00
_cell.angle_beta   90.00
_cell.angle_gamma   90.00
#
_symmetry.space_group_name_H-M   'P 1'
#
loop_
_entity.id
_entity.type
_entity.pdbx_description
1 polymer ?
#
loop_
_entity_poly.entity_id
_entity_poly.type
_entity_poly.pdbx_seq_one_letter_code
_entity_poly.pdbx_strand_id
1 'polypeptide(L)'
;MTSHQKHYANHPDSDPDYLAATEDDLQLNPSAQPFGQCKLKPSSGGYLPCAYAPAGKWQKAYDKTKVMDKACLTERSELLCSTGGKITILNHGQQSEITKSHISNANTLEQQAYNPVVDFDALKEEANSNEAEAW
;
A
#
# COMPACT_ATOMS: atom_id res chain seq x y z
N MET A 1 -15.38 -20.68 -7.72
CA MET A 1 -13.99 -20.45 -7.27
C MET A 1 -13.41 -19.33 -8.12
N THR A 2 -13.36 -18.11 -7.61
CA THR A 2 -12.57 -17.04 -8.25
C THR A 2 -11.14 -17.20 -7.76
N SER A 3 -10.23 -17.59 -8.65
CA SER A 3 -8.80 -17.61 -8.36
C SER A 3 -8.38 -16.17 -8.02
N HIS A 4 -7.98 -15.89 -6.78
CA HIS A 4 -7.40 -14.61 -6.42
C HIS A 4 -6.04 -14.52 -7.13
N GLN A 5 -5.94 -13.68 -8.16
CA GLN A 5 -4.67 -13.40 -8.82
C GLN A 5 -3.89 -12.42 -7.95
N LYS A 6 -2.69 -12.82 -7.53
CA LYS A 6 -1.79 -12.03 -6.70
C LYS A 6 -1.01 -11.06 -7.60
N HIS A 7 -0.99 -9.79 -7.22
CA HIS A 7 -0.24 -8.76 -7.94
C HIS A 7 0.78 -8.13 -7.03
N TYR A 8 1.98 -7.96 -7.55
CA TYR A 8 3.12 -7.40 -6.85
C TYR A 8 3.37 -6.01 -7.40
N ALA A 9 3.37 -5.01 -6.53
CA ALA A 9 3.61 -3.61 -6.88
C ALA A 9 5.00 -3.19 -6.39
N ASN A 10 5.74 -2.45 -7.24
CA ASN A 10 7.04 -1.86 -6.91
C ASN A 10 8.17 -2.85 -6.58
N HIS A 11 8.14 -4.08 -7.09
CA HIS A 11 9.29 -4.99 -7.03
C HIS A 11 9.34 -5.88 -8.29
N PRO A 12 10.53 -6.11 -8.89
CA PRO A 12 10.66 -6.96 -10.09
C PRO A 12 10.33 -8.42 -9.81
N ASP A 13 10.55 -8.88 -8.57
CA ASP A 13 10.23 -10.24 -8.15
C ASP A 13 8.83 -10.35 -7.55
N SER A 14 8.23 -11.54 -7.67
CA SER A 14 6.94 -11.90 -7.07
C SER A 14 7.03 -12.10 -5.55
N ASP A 15 7.61 -11.13 -4.86
CA ASP A 15 7.84 -11.15 -3.42
C ASP A 15 6.52 -10.86 -2.67
N PRO A 16 6.04 -11.78 -1.80
CA PRO A 16 4.80 -11.62 -1.03
C PRO A 16 4.69 -10.31 -0.23
N ASP A 17 5.80 -9.66 0.11
CA ASP A 17 5.80 -8.40 0.85
C ASP A 17 5.33 -7.21 -0.01
N TYR A 18 5.31 -7.37 -1.33
CA TYR A 18 4.94 -6.35 -2.30
C TYR A 18 3.53 -6.55 -2.88
N LEU A 19 2.69 -7.37 -2.25
CA LEU A 19 1.32 -7.62 -2.71
C LEU A 19 0.47 -6.33 -2.68
N ALA A 20 -0.12 -5.99 -3.82
CA ALA A 20 -1.06 -4.89 -3.95
C ALA A 20 -2.45 -5.30 -3.47
N ALA A 21 -2.99 -4.55 -2.50
CA ALA A 21 -4.35 -4.74 -2.01
C ALA A 21 -5.35 -3.91 -2.84
N THR A 22 -6.47 -4.53 -3.18
CA THR A 22 -7.52 -3.98 -4.05
C THR A 22 -8.88 -3.96 -3.35
N GLU A 23 -9.85 -3.26 -3.95
CA GLU A 23 -11.22 -3.16 -3.43
C GLU A 23 -11.96 -4.51 -3.25
N ASP A 24 -11.47 -5.59 -3.87
CA ASP A 24 -12.05 -6.93 -3.73
C ASP A 24 -11.38 -7.75 -2.60
N ASP A 25 -10.29 -7.25 -2.00
CA ASP A 25 -9.55 -7.95 -0.95
C ASP A 25 -10.22 -7.74 0.42
N LEU A 26 -11.19 -8.61 0.70
CA LEU A 26 -11.96 -8.65 1.94
C LEU A 26 -11.45 -9.70 2.93
N GLN A 27 -10.38 -10.41 2.62
CA GLN A 27 -9.76 -11.38 3.52
C GLN A 27 -8.43 -10.81 4.01
N LEU A 28 -8.25 -10.77 5.33
CA LEU A 28 -7.02 -10.31 5.95
C LEU A 28 -6.07 -11.51 6.14
N ASN A 29 -4.78 -11.28 5.93
CA ASN A 29 -3.72 -12.26 6.20
C ASN A 29 -2.65 -11.63 7.12
N PRO A 30 -2.46 -12.14 8.35
CA PRO A 30 -3.18 -13.26 8.97
C PRO A 30 -4.67 -12.94 9.17
N SER A 31 -5.49 -13.99 9.29
CA SER A 31 -6.93 -13.84 9.57
C SER A 31 -7.11 -12.91 10.76
N ALA A 32 -8.04 -11.95 10.63
CA ALA A 32 -8.27 -10.90 11.60
C ALA A 32 -8.34 -11.47 13.03
N GLN A 33 -7.28 -11.25 13.81
CA GLN A 33 -7.36 -11.32 15.26
C GLN A 33 -8.35 -10.24 15.69
N PRO A 34 -9.07 -10.41 16.83
CA PRO A 34 -10.04 -9.41 17.23
C PRO A 34 -9.37 -8.03 17.31
N PHE A 35 -9.97 -7.03 16.66
CA PHE A 35 -9.52 -5.61 16.64
C PHE A 35 -9.57 -4.94 18.05
N GLY A 36 -9.44 -5.72 19.12
CA GLY A 36 -9.72 -5.33 20.50
C GLY A 36 -11.17 -5.60 20.91
N GLN A 37 -11.63 -4.90 21.94
CA GLN A 37 -13.01 -4.99 22.44
C GLN A 37 -13.95 -4.08 21.64
N CYS A 38 -15.16 -4.57 21.34
CA CYS A 38 -16.15 -3.86 20.56
C CYS A 38 -17.21 -3.21 21.46
N LYS A 39 -17.23 -1.87 21.49
CA LYS A 39 -18.25 -1.09 22.25
C LYS A 39 -19.70 -1.38 21.84
N LEU A 40 -19.90 -1.91 20.63
CA LEU A 40 -21.22 -2.27 20.11
C LEU A 40 -21.66 -3.69 20.51
N LYS A 41 -20.82 -4.45 21.24
CA LYS A 41 -21.12 -5.80 21.74
C LYS A 41 -20.98 -5.85 23.28
N PRO A 42 -21.91 -5.24 24.04
CA PRO A 42 -21.86 -5.28 25.50
C PRO A 42 -22.06 -6.72 26.03
N SER A 43 -21.44 -7.02 27.17
CA SER A 43 -21.62 -8.25 27.93
C SER A 43 -21.69 -7.94 29.44
N SER A 44 -22.06 -8.93 30.25
CA SER A 44 -22.21 -8.78 31.70
C SER A 44 -20.95 -8.30 32.44
N GLY A 45 -19.77 -8.36 31.80
CA GLY A 45 -18.49 -7.93 32.36
C GLY A 45 -17.72 -6.89 31.52
N GLY A 46 -18.36 -6.24 30.55
CA GLY A 46 -17.72 -5.26 29.68
C GLY A 46 -18.14 -5.40 28.22
N TYR A 47 -17.17 -5.58 27.33
CA TYR A 47 -17.40 -5.66 25.89
C TYR A 47 -16.75 -6.91 25.30
N LEU A 48 -17.48 -7.58 24.41
CA LEU A 48 -16.95 -8.73 23.68
C LEU A 48 -15.89 -8.30 22.66
N PRO A 49 -14.97 -9.20 22.28
CA PRO A 49 -14.02 -8.94 21.20
C PRO A 49 -14.72 -8.54 19.90
N CYS A 50 -14.08 -7.65 19.15
CA CYS A 50 -14.51 -7.27 17.82
C CYS A 50 -14.42 -8.48 16.89
N ALA A 51 -15.51 -8.78 16.20
CA ALA A 51 -15.56 -9.84 15.20
C ALA A 51 -15.50 -9.19 13.82
N TYR A 52 -14.52 -9.60 13.01
CA TYR A 52 -14.45 -9.18 11.63
C TYR A 52 -15.67 -9.67 10.85
N ALA A 53 -16.44 -8.75 10.30
CA ALA A 53 -17.66 -9.05 9.56
C ALA A 53 -17.87 -7.97 8.49
N PRO A 54 -17.10 -8.00 7.38
CA PRO A 54 -17.12 -6.94 6.37
C PRO A 54 -18.49 -6.85 5.71
N ALA A 55 -18.96 -5.62 5.52
CA ALA A 55 -20.24 -5.30 4.90
C ALA A 55 -19.99 -4.56 3.59
N GLY A 56 -20.18 -5.27 2.47
CA GLY A 56 -19.99 -4.72 1.13
C GLY A 56 -18.53 -4.68 0.70
N LYS A 57 -18.17 -3.60 -0.02
CA LYS A 57 -16.82 -3.38 -0.58
C LYS A 57 -16.10 -2.25 0.17
N TRP A 58 -14.79 -2.17 -0.06
CA TRP A 58 -14.01 -1.01 0.33
C TRP A 58 -14.58 0.27 -0.28
N GLN A 59 -14.65 1.32 0.52
CA GLN A 59 -15.02 2.67 0.13
C GLN A 59 -13.75 3.50 0.00
N LYS A 60 -13.80 4.55 -0.83
CA LYS A 60 -12.67 5.46 -1.07
C LYS A 60 -11.40 4.71 -1.52
N ALA A 61 -11.56 3.66 -2.31
CA ALA A 61 -10.46 3.08 -3.05
C ALA A 61 -9.94 4.10 -4.09
N TYR A 62 -8.66 4.02 -4.41
CA TYR A 62 -8.02 4.93 -5.36
C TYR A 62 -8.15 4.36 -6.77
N ASP A 63 -8.91 5.04 -7.62
CA ASP A 63 -9.33 4.58 -8.95
C ASP A 63 -8.33 4.90 -10.07
N LYS A 64 -7.40 5.83 -9.83
CA LYS A 64 -6.38 6.23 -10.81
C LYS A 64 -5.25 5.21 -10.95
N THR A 65 -4.96 4.46 -9.88
CA THR A 65 -4.04 3.33 -9.94
C THR A 65 -4.86 2.06 -9.90
N LYS A 66 -4.81 1.29 -10.98
CA LYS A 66 -5.55 0.03 -11.10
C LYS A 66 -4.60 -1.15 -11.17
N VAL A 67 -4.97 -2.21 -10.46
CA VAL A 67 -4.32 -3.50 -10.52
C VAL A 67 -5.37 -4.49 -11.03
N MET A 68 -5.16 -5.04 -12.23
CA MET A 68 -6.17 -5.81 -12.97
C MET A 68 -7.53 -5.12 -13.06
N ASP A 69 -7.55 -3.85 -13.47
CA ASP A 69 -8.77 -3.03 -13.58
C ASP A 69 -9.52 -2.75 -12.26
N LYS A 70 -8.97 -3.17 -11.12
CA LYS A 70 -9.53 -2.93 -9.78
C LYS A 70 -8.84 -1.75 -9.11
N ALA A 71 -9.60 -0.95 -8.37
CA ALA A 71 -9.05 0.17 -7.64
C ALA A 71 -8.14 -0.31 -6.49
N CYS A 72 -6.98 0.34 -6.33
CA CYS A 72 -6.05 0.05 -5.24
C CYS A 72 -6.54 0.64 -3.91
N LEU A 73 -6.23 -0.06 -2.82
CA LEU A 73 -6.46 0.46 -1.47
C LEU A 73 -5.33 1.41 -1.05
N THR A 74 -5.69 2.44 -0.30
CA THR A 74 -4.78 3.43 0.29
C THR A 74 -5.17 3.68 1.75
N GLU A 75 -4.43 4.52 2.49
CA GLU A 75 -4.74 4.86 3.89
C GLU A 75 -6.09 5.57 4.05
N ARG A 76 -6.63 6.10 2.95
CA ARG A 76 -7.96 6.72 2.89
C ARG A 76 -9.08 5.70 2.70
N SER A 77 -8.76 4.46 2.33
CA SER A 77 -9.74 3.43 2.04
C SER A 77 -10.34 2.89 3.33
N GLU A 78 -11.65 2.68 3.30
CA GLU A 78 -12.44 2.35 4.49
C GLU A 78 -13.34 1.15 4.20
N LEU A 79 -13.36 0.16 5.09
CA LEU A 79 -14.29 -0.97 5.01
C LEU A 79 -15.23 -0.97 6.21
N LEU A 80 -16.53 -1.08 5.96
CA LEU A 80 -17.54 -1.11 7.02
C LEU A 80 -17.75 -2.53 7.52
N CYS A 81 -18.03 -2.70 8.81
CA CYS A 81 -18.45 -3.97 9.39
C CYS A 81 -19.96 -3.98 9.65
N SER A 82 -20.60 -5.15 9.50
CA SER A 82 -22.05 -5.34 9.71
C SER A 82 -22.50 -5.12 11.15
N THR A 83 -21.63 -5.41 12.12
CA THR A 83 -21.85 -5.10 13.55
C THR A 83 -21.70 -3.60 13.85
N GLY A 84 -21.28 -2.82 12.86
CA GLY A 84 -20.85 -1.43 13.02
C GLY A 84 -19.34 -1.32 13.24
N GLY A 85 -18.82 -0.11 13.03
CA GLY A 85 -17.37 0.16 13.01
C GLY A 85 -16.80 0.23 11.59
N LYS A 86 -15.64 0.86 11.50
CA LYS A 86 -14.92 1.13 10.26
C LYS A 86 -13.50 0.59 10.40
N ILE A 87 -13.07 -0.16 9.40
CA ILE A 87 -11.71 -0.64 9.24
C ILE A 87 -10.99 0.32 8.31
N THR A 88 -9.82 0.78 8.74
CA THR A 88 -8.95 1.69 8.01
C THR A 88 -7.56 1.10 7.90
N ILE A 89 -6.83 1.47 6.86
CA ILE A 89 -5.43 1.08 6.68
C ILE A 89 -4.56 2.08 7.43
N LEU A 90 -3.85 1.62 8.47
CA LEU A 90 -2.97 2.48 9.27
C LEU A 90 -1.62 2.71 8.59
N ASN A 91 -1.02 1.63 8.11
CA ASN A 91 0.28 1.63 7.43
C ASN A 91 0.13 0.92 6.10
N HIS A 92 0.61 1.55 5.03
CA HIS A 92 0.75 0.92 3.72
C HIS A 92 2.16 0.34 3.58
N GLY A 93 2.29 -0.80 2.89
CA GLY A 93 3.59 -1.43 2.61
C GLY A 93 4.36 -0.74 1.47
N GLN A 94 3.71 0.11 0.69
CA GLN A 94 4.36 0.79 -0.45
C GLN A 94 5.34 1.85 0.05
N GLN A 95 6.62 1.68 -0.26
CA GLN A 95 7.61 2.74 -0.10
C GLN A 95 7.84 3.42 -1.46
N SER A 96 7.90 4.76 -1.44
CA SER A 96 8.25 5.51 -2.65
C SER A 96 9.75 5.39 -2.87
N GLU A 97 10.13 4.75 -3.96
CA GLU A 97 11.54 4.65 -4.35
C GLU A 97 11.89 5.75 -5.36
N ILE A 98 13.08 6.31 -5.21
CA ILE A 98 13.63 7.22 -6.21
C ILE A 98 14.00 6.35 -7.42
N THR A 99 13.28 6.53 -8.52
CA THR A 99 13.57 5.85 -9.78
C THR A 99 14.64 6.62 -10.55
N LYS A 100 15.29 5.95 -11.51
CA LYS A 100 16.24 6.60 -12.42
C LYS A 100 15.64 7.83 -13.12
N SER A 101 14.36 7.77 -13.50
CA SER A 101 13.67 8.92 -14.09
C SER A 101 13.46 10.08 -13.12
N HIS A 102 13.29 9.81 -11.82
CA HIS A 102 13.27 10.88 -10.81
C HIS A 102 14.65 11.56 -10.69
N ILE A 103 15.74 10.78 -10.76
CA ILE A 103 17.12 11.31 -10.69
C ILE A 103 17.45 12.13 -11.94
N SER A 104 17.15 11.60 -13.13
CA SER A 104 17.50 12.25 -14.40
C SER A 104 16.73 13.55 -14.66
N ASN A 105 15.46 13.61 -14.27
CA ASN A 105 14.61 14.79 -14.48
C ASN A 105 14.73 15.84 -13.37
N ALA A 106 15.33 15.52 -12.22
CA ALA A 106 15.50 16.47 -11.13
C ALA A 106 16.54 17.55 -11.45
N ASN A 107 16.32 18.79 -11.01
CA ASN A 107 17.27 19.88 -11.20
C ASN A 107 18.45 19.74 -10.22
N THR A 108 19.68 19.68 -10.75
CA THR A 108 20.89 19.51 -9.93
C THR A 108 21.06 20.64 -8.91
N LEU A 109 20.88 21.90 -9.30
CA LEU A 109 21.11 23.06 -8.43
C LEU A 109 20.15 23.07 -7.25
N GLU A 110 18.89 22.70 -7.48
CA GLU A 110 17.88 22.58 -6.43
C GLU A 110 18.21 21.43 -5.48
N GLN A 111 18.58 20.26 -6.02
CA GLN A 111 18.93 19.11 -5.20
C GLN A 111 20.19 19.33 -4.37
N GLN A 112 21.20 20.03 -4.89
CA GLN A 112 22.40 20.41 -4.13
C GLN A 112 22.08 21.45 -3.04
N ALA A 113 21.12 22.35 -3.27
CA ALA A 113 20.68 23.31 -2.26
C ALA A 113 19.93 22.63 -1.10
N TYR A 114 19.11 21.62 -1.39
CA TYR A 114 18.37 20.87 -0.37
C TYR A 114 19.19 19.74 0.27
N ASN A 115 20.09 19.13 -0.49
CA ASN A 115 20.89 17.97 -0.12
C ASN A 115 22.39 18.21 -0.38
N PRO A 116 23.05 19.09 0.40
CA PRO A 116 24.42 19.53 0.14
C PRO A 116 25.49 18.45 0.37
N VAL A 117 25.11 17.28 0.91
CA VAL A 117 26.03 16.15 1.13
C VAL A 117 26.08 15.24 -0.10
N VAL A 118 25.03 15.24 -0.92
CA VAL A 118 24.94 14.37 -2.10
C VAL A 118 25.45 15.11 -3.33
N ASP A 119 26.47 14.54 -3.98
CA ASP A 119 26.86 14.96 -5.32
C ASP A 119 25.82 14.46 -6.33
N PHE A 120 24.88 15.33 -6.67
CA PHE A 120 23.76 14.97 -7.53
C PHE A 120 24.15 14.78 -9.00
N ASP A 121 25.27 15.37 -9.44
CA ASP A 121 25.77 15.16 -10.80
C ASP A 121 26.38 13.76 -10.93
N ALA A 122 27.18 13.34 -9.94
CA ALA A 122 27.68 11.96 -9.87
C ALA A 122 26.53 10.94 -9.80
N LEU A 123 25.49 11.22 -8.99
CA LEU A 123 24.32 10.34 -8.87
C LEU A 123 23.54 10.20 -10.20
N LYS A 124 23.46 11.27 -11.00
CA LYS A 124 22.84 11.22 -12.35
C LYS A 124 23.65 10.39 -13.31
N GLU A 125 24.98 10.52 -13.29
CA GLU A 125 25.88 9.74 -14.12
C GLU A 125 25.75 8.24 -13.80
N GLU A 126 25.73 7.87 -12.51
CA GLU A 126 25.51 6.49 -12.06
C GLU A 126 24.12 5.94 -12.45
N ALA A 127 23.07 6.77 -12.37
CA ALA A 127 21.73 6.35 -12.77
C ALA A 127 21.63 6.04 -14.28
N ASN A 128 22.35 6.82 -15.11
CA ASN A 128 22.35 6.70 -16.57
C ASN A 128 23.34 5.64 -17.09
N SER A 129 24.47 5.41 -16.41
CA SER A 129 25.47 4.40 -16.83
C SER A 129 24.94 2.97 -16.71
N ASN A 130 24.06 2.72 -15.74
CA ASN A 130 23.33 1.46 -15.58
C ASN A 130 22.32 1.14 -16.72
N GLU A 131 22.21 1.96 -17.77
CA GLU A 131 21.52 1.62 -19.03
C GLU A 131 22.46 0.95 -20.06
N ALA A 132 23.78 1.06 -19.89
CA ALA A 132 24.76 0.51 -20.84
C ALA A 132 25.03 -0.99 -20.63
N GLU A 133 24.69 -1.56 -19.46
CA GLU A 133 24.96 -2.96 -19.12
C GLU A 133 23.73 -3.89 -19.20
N ALA A 134 22.58 -3.39 -19.64
CA ALA A 134 21.38 -4.20 -19.91
C ALA A 134 21.17 -4.36 -21.42
N TRP A 135 22.07 -5.11 -22.08
CA TRP A 135 21.91 -5.60 -23.46
C TRP A 135 22.11 -7.12 -23.51
#